data_AF-A0A6P1Y146-F1
#
_entry.id   AF-A0A6P1Y146-F1
#
_cell.length_a   1.000
_cell.length_b   1.000
_cell.length_c   1.000
_cell.angle_alpha   90.00
_cell.angle_beta   90.00
_cell.angle_gamma   90.00
#
_symmetry.space_group_name_H-M   'P 1'
#
loop_
_entity.id
_entity.type
_entity.pdbx_description
1 polymer ?
#
loop_
_entity_poly.entity_id
_entity_poly.type
_entity_poly.pdbx_seq_one_letter_code
_entity_poly.pdbx_strand_id
1 'polypeptide(L)'
;MKILLTFFYLSAAALVFSAESTVLYRQIVNVKALSNGAEKTIYSTIDKESVENKVMLIVTALPSGDIEIRSDKFKLGRMPFSSSFQFIIPQEEIIQNTVGGYIIDGLTGIYKVAMSKPQAVLTGTLSPFTCDLTLAVDGMGKKLTMQLYSVKVQASNSNNEETELPVNEGEDSSGSTDQNQ
;
A
#
# COMPACT_ATOMS: atom_id res chain seq x y z
N MET A 1 39.61 36.23 56.48
CA MET A 1 39.29 35.05 55.64
C MET A 1 37.81 35.06 55.31
N LYS A 2 37.46 35.18 54.04
CA LYS A 2 36.15 34.80 53.46
C LYS A 2 36.34 34.73 51.94
N ILE A 3 36.69 33.54 51.45
CA ILE A 3 36.82 33.25 50.03
C ILE A 3 35.43 32.87 49.55
N LEU A 4 34.83 33.71 48.72
CA LEU A 4 33.55 33.44 48.08
C LEU A 4 33.84 32.56 46.85
N LEU A 5 33.57 31.26 46.97
CA LEU A 5 33.72 30.31 45.87
C LEU A 5 32.41 30.29 45.08
N THR A 6 32.34 31.06 43.99
CA THR A 6 31.22 31.01 43.05
C THR A 6 31.37 29.76 42.18
N PHE A 7 30.62 28.70 42.52
CA PHE A 7 30.42 27.53 41.67
C PHE A 7 29.65 27.95 40.41
N PHE A 8 30.34 28.03 39.27
CA PHE A 8 29.69 28.09 37.96
C PHE A 8 29.13 26.70 37.64
N TYR A 9 27.83 26.51 37.88
CA TYR A 9 27.07 25.39 37.31
C TYR A 9 26.78 25.71 35.84
N LEU A 10 27.61 25.19 34.94
CA LEU A 10 27.31 25.18 33.51
C LEU A 10 26.34 24.02 33.25
N SER A 11 25.03 24.25 33.38
CA SER A 11 24.04 23.30 32.91
C SER A 11 24.05 23.31 31.38
N ALA A 12 24.70 22.31 30.78
CA ALA A 12 24.53 22.00 29.38
C ALA A 12 23.04 21.70 29.14
N ALA A 13 22.32 22.66 28.56
CA ALA A 13 21.00 22.41 28.02
C ALA A 13 21.19 21.46 26.83
N ALA A 14 21.02 20.16 27.07
CA ALA A 14 20.76 19.23 25.99
C ALA A 14 19.44 19.69 25.35
N LEU A 15 19.53 20.32 24.18
CA LEU A 15 18.41 20.49 23.27
C LEU A 15 17.95 19.08 22.90
N VAL A 16 17.01 18.54 23.67
CA VAL A 16 16.24 17.36 23.28
C VAL A 16 15.32 17.86 22.18
N PHE A 17 15.84 17.91 20.96
CA PHE A 17 14.98 17.93 19.79
C PHE A 17 14.17 16.64 19.86
N SER A 18 12.89 16.77 20.18
CA SER A 18 11.89 15.74 19.92
C SER A 18 11.95 15.47 18.43
N ALA A 19 12.75 14.48 18.02
CA ALA A 19 12.75 14.04 16.65
C ALA A 19 11.38 13.38 16.43
N GLU A 20 10.52 14.05 15.67
CA GLU A 20 9.17 13.59 15.38
C GLU A 20 9.19 12.65 14.16
N SER A 21 8.41 11.57 14.23
CA SER A 21 8.19 10.71 13.06
C SER A 21 7.47 11.49 11.97
N THR A 22 7.91 11.36 10.72
CA THR A 22 7.32 12.05 9.58
C THR A 22 6.63 11.07 8.65
N VAL A 23 5.32 11.24 8.41
CA VAL A 23 4.60 10.45 7.40
C VAL A 23 5.11 10.86 6.02
N LEU A 24 5.69 9.92 5.28
CA LEU A 24 6.22 10.16 3.94
C LEU A 24 5.08 10.16 2.90
N TYR A 25 4.24 9.14 2.93
CA TYR A 25 3.07 9.04 2.06
C TYR A 25 2.06 8.02 2.56
N ARG A 26 0.86 8.11 1.98
CA ARG A 26 -0.25 7.19 2.18
C ARG A 26 -0.72 6.70 0.82
N GLN A 27 -0.99 5.41 0.70
CA GLN A 27 -1.42 4.80 -0.57
C GLN A 27 -2.48 3.74 -0.33
N ILE A 28 -3.57 3.81 -1.08
CA ILE A 28 -4.58 2.77 -1.10
C ILE A 28 -4.15 1.71 -2.12
N VAL A 29 -4.03 0.47 -1.67
CA VAL A 29 -3.62 -0.68 -2.50
C VAL A 29 -4.73 -1.72 -2.55
N ASN A 30 -4.85 -2.40 -3.69
CA ASN A 30 -5.76 -3.53 -3.86
C ASN A 30 -5.12 -4.79 -3.26
N VAL A 31 -5.95 -5.74 -2.83
CA VAL A 31 -5.51 -6.99 -2.22
C VAL A 31 -6.01 -8.21 -2.98
N LYS A 32 -5.08 -9.09 -3.35
CA LYS A 32 -5.37 -10.45 -3.81
C LYS A 32 -4.85 -11.47 -2.79
N ALA A 33 -5.59 -12.55 -2.59
CA ALA A 33 -5.07 -13.73 -1.91
C ALA A 33 -4.34 -14.61 -2.95
N LEU A 34 -3.21 -15.18 -2.55
CA LEU A 34 -2.53 -16.23 -3.29
C LEU A 34 -2.80 -17.57 -2.57
N SER A 35 -3.51 -18.47 -3.24
CA SER A 35 -3.82 -19.80 -2.71
C SER A 35 -3.31 -20.85 -3.69
N ASN A 36 -2.30 -21.62 -3.29
CA ASN A 36 -1.64 -22.64 -4.13
C ASN A 36 -1.18 -22.11 -5.50
N GLY A 37 -0.66 -20.88 -5.55
CA GLY A 37 -0.19 -20.24 -6.79
C GLY A 37 -1.29 -19.61 -7.66
N ALA A 38 -2.57 -19.79 -7.33
CA ALA A 38 -3.68 -19.12 -8.00
C ALA A 38 -4.03 -17.80 -7.31
N GLU A 39 -4.16 -16.73 -8.10
CA GLU A 39 -4.67 -15.43 -7.64
C GLU A 39 -6.17 -15.50 -7.41
N LYS A 40 -6.62 -15.05 -6.24
CA LYS A 40 -8.03 -14.85 -5.92
C LYS A 40 -8.24 -13.41 -5.45
N THR A 41 -9.02 -12.65 -6.22
CA THR A 41 -9.48 -11.34 -5.76
C THR A 41 -10.32 -11.51 -4.51
N ILE A 42 -9.97 -10.74 -3.46
CA ILE A 42 -10.73 -10.74 -2.22
C ILE A 42 -11.76 -9.64 -2.33
N TYR A 43 -13.02 -9.98 -2.11
CA TYR A 43 -14.11 -9.00 -2.06
C TYR A 43 -14.55 -8.76 -0.62
N SER A 44 -14.93 -7.53 -0.32
CA SER A 44 -15.64 -7.11 0.88
C SER A 44 -17.08 -6.76 0.53
N THR A 45 -18.01 -6.98 1.45
CA THR A 45 -19.39 -6.50 1.28
C THR A 45 -19.55 -5.18 2.00
N ILE A 46 -19.81 -4.11 1.25
CA ILE A 46 -20.13 -2.76 1.77
C ILE A 46 -21.51 -2.42 1.23
N ASP A 47 -22.46 -2.07 2.08
CA ASP A 47 -23.82 -1.67 1.68
C ASP A 47 -24.53 -2.65 0.73
N LYS A 48 -24.30 -3.96 0.92
CA LYS A 48 -24.79 -5.08 0.10
C LYS A 48 -24.15 -5.23 -1.29
N GLU A 49 -23.14 -4.42 -1.59
CA GLU A 49 -22.34 -4.52 -2.82
C GLU A 49 -21.00 -5.22 -2.57
N SER A 50 -20.54 -5.98 -3.57
CA SER A 50 -19.26 -6.67 -3.53
C SER A 50 -18.16 -5.76 -4.10
N VAL A 51 -17.31 -5.24 -3.23
CA VAL A 51 -16.23 -4.30 -3.58
C VAL A 51 -14.89 -4.98 -3.40
N GLU A 52 -13.95 -4.79 -4.32
CA GLU A 52 -12.58 -5.28 -4.14
C GLU A 52 -11.96 -4.76 -2.85
N ASN A 53 -11.25 -5.65 -2.15
CA ASN A 53 -10.67 -5.31 -0.88
C ASN A 53 -9.48 -4.36 -1.08
N LYS A 54 -9.51 -3.24 -0.36
CA LYS A 54 -8.48 -2.20 -0.41
C LYS A 54 -7.91 -1.98 0.98
N VAL A 55 -6.60 -1.73 1.02
CA VAL A 55 -5.86 -1.47 2.26
C VAL A 55 -5.14 -0.15 2.14
N MET A 56 -5.23 0.69 3.17
CA MET A 56 -4.41 1.89 3.28
C MET A 56 -3.04 1.50 3.84
N LEU A 57 -1.98 1.77 3.07
CA LEU A 57 -0.60 1.73 3.53
C LEU A 57 -0.18 3.12 4.00
N ILE A 58 0.59 3.15 5.09
CA ILE A 58 1.16 4.34 5.69
C ILE A 58 2.67 4.09 5.80
N VAL A 59 3.45 4.92 5.12
CA VAL A 59 4.91 4.86 5.15
C VAL A 59 5.44 6.06 5.93
N THR A 60 6.23 5.80 6.97
CA THR A 60 6.67 6.82 7.93
C THR A 60 8.18 6.72 8.13
N ALA A 61 8.88 7.85 8.03
CA ALA A 61 10.26 7.95 8.49
C ALA A 61 10.27 8.11 10.00
N LEU A 62 10.94 7.20 10.69
CA LEU A 62 11.12 7.24 12.13
C LEU A 62 12.30 8.16 12.49
N PRO A 63 12.33 8.68 13.73
CA PRO A 63 13.44 9.49 14.24
C PRO A 63 14.82 8.81 14.14
N SER A 64 14.84 7.48 14.18
CA SER A 64 16.03 6.65 14.02
C SER A 64 16.59 6.65 12.59
N GLY A 65 15.83 7.14 11.60
CA GLY A 65 16.13 6.97 10.18
C GLY A 65 15.49 5.73 9.56
N ASP A 66 14.92 4.84 10.38
CA ASP A 66 14.19 3.66 9.92
C ASP A 66 12.90 4.04 9.17
N ILE A 67 12.42 3.13 8.33
CA ILE A 67 11.15 3.29 7.61
C ILE A 67 10.11 2.33 8.17
N GLU A 68 9.05 2.86 8.78
CA GLU A 68 7.87 2.08 9.14
C GLU A 68 6.94 1.93 7.92
N ILE A 69 6.56 0.69 7.63
CA ILE A 69 5.48 0.35 6.69
C ILE A 69 4.35 -0.30 7.50
N ARG A 70 3.20 0.37 7.54
CA ARG A 70 2.03 -0.06 8.31
C ARG A 70 0.79 -0.06 7.45
N SER A 71 -0.14 -0.96 7.75
CA SER A 71 -1.52 -0.84 7.27
C SER A 71 -2.44 -0.20 8.30
N ASP A 72 -3.51 0.45 7.85
CA ASP A 72 -4.70 0.60 8.70
C ASP A 72 -5.35 -0.77 8.99
N LYS A 73 -6.39 -0.78 9.83
CA LYS A 73 -7.19 -1.97 10.08
C LYS A 73 -8.02 -2.30 8.84
N PHE A 74 -7.95 -3.55 8.38
CA PHE A 74 -8.74 -4.05 7.26
C PHE A 74 -9.37 -5.41 7.60
N LYS A 75 -10.38 -5.84 6.84
CA LYS A 75 -10.96 -7.18 6.95
C LYS A 75 -10.78 -7.88 5.62
N LEU A 76 -10.26 -9.11 5.64
CA LEU A 76 -10.16 -9.93 4.43
C LEU A 76 -11.42 -10.78 4.27
N GLY A 77 -12.11 -10.62 3.14
CA GLY A 77 -13.29 -11.42 2.83
C GLY A 77 -14.35 -11.35 3.93
N ARG A 78 -14.77 -12.53 4.41
CA ARG A 78 -15.74 -12.69 5.50
C ARG A 78 -15.11 -12.91 6.87
N MET A 79 -13.85 -12.53 7.07
CA MET A 79 -13.22 -12.67 8.38
C MET A 79 -14.00 -11.88 9.46
N PRO A 80 -14.31 -12.51 10.60
CA PRO A 80 -15.03 -11.83 11.69
C PRO A 80 -14.19 -10.75 12.37
N PHE A 81 -12.86 -10.83 12.25
CA PHE A 81 -11.91 -9.92 12.89
C PHE A 81 -11.21 -9.03 11.86
N SER A 82 -10.94 -7.79 12.26
CA SER A 82 -10.02 -6.93 11.53
C SER A 82 -8.57 -7.35 11.77
N SER A 83 -7.75 -7.17 10.76
CA SER A 83 -6.32 -7.40 10.76
C SER A 83 -5.56 -6.10 10.46
N SER A 84 -4.28 -6.05 10.81
CA SER A 84 -3.35 -5.03 10.34
C SER A 84 -1.93 -5.59 10.31
N PHE A 85 -0.99 -4.92 9.66
CA PHE A 85 0.42 -5.31 9.69
C PHE A 85 1.34 -4.12 9.92
N GLN A 86 2.55 -4.42 10.37
CA GLN A 86 3.60 -3.45 10.68
C GLN A 86 4.96 -4.06 10.41
N PHE A 87 5.78 -3.35 9.64
CA PHE A 87 7.16 -3.68 9.28
C PHE A 87 8.03 -2.46 9.49
N ILE A 88 9.31 -2.68 9.80
CA ILE A 88 10.31 -1.62 9.99
C ILE A 88 11.50 -2.01 9.14
N ILE A 89 11.87 -1.17 8.17
CA ILE A 89 13.13 -1.29 7.43
C ILE A 89 14.19 -0.52 8.22
N PRO A 90 15.21 -1.20 8.76
CA PRO A 90 16.33 -0.52 9.42
C PRO A 90 17.03 0.45 8.47
N GLN A 91 17.48 1.61 8.96
CA GLN A 91 18.15 2.63 8.14
C GLN A 91 19.28 2.06 7.28
N GLU A 92 20.08 1.16 7.86
CA GLU A 92 21.22 0.49 7.25
C GLU A 92 20.85 -0.54 6.17
N GLU A 93 19.60 -1.00 6.15
CA GLU A 93 19.06 -1.97 5.18
C GLU A 93 18.20 -1.31 4.09
N ILE A 94 18.07 0.03 4.10
CA ILE A 94 17.30 0.75 3.08
C ILE A 94 17.98 0.60 1.71
N ILE A 95 17.33 -0.13 0.82
CA ILE A 95 17.69 -0.22 -0.59
C ILE A 95 16.59 0.47 -1.40
N GLN A 96 16.98 1.40 -2.27
CA GLN A 96 16.06 2.09 -3.19
C GLN A 96 16.46 1.84 -4.65
N ASN A 97 15.46 1.75 -5.51
CA ASN A 97 15.65 1.73 -6.96
C ASN A 97 15.90 3.16 -7.50
N THR A 98 16.14 3.27 -8.81
CA THR A 98 16.44 4.54 -9.50
C THR A 98 15.30 5.56 -9.45
N VAL A 99 14.08 5.15 -9.11
CA VAL A 99 12.90 6.02 -8.99
C VAL A 99 12.52 6.30 -7.53
N GLY A 100 13.41 5.95 -6.57
CA GLY A 100 13.20 6.19 -5.14
C GLY A 100 12.21 5.24 -4.46
N GLY A 101 11.86 4.12 -5.10
CA GLY A 101 11.04 3.05 -4.51
C GLY A 101 11.89 2.11 -3.67
N TYR A 102 11.40 1.74 -2.49
CA TYR A 102 12.02 0.77 -1.61
C TYR A 102 11.99 -0.63 -2.23
N ILE A 103 13.13 -1.30 -2.26
CA ILE A 103 13.26 -2.71 -2.61
C ILE A 103 13.28 -3.49 -1.29
N ILE A 104 12.31 -4.39 -1.13
CA ILE A 104 12.10 -5.15 0.10
C ILE A 104 12.32 -6.63 -0.24
N ASP A 105 13.34 -7.24 0.35
CA ASP A 105 13.62 -8.67 0.18
C ASP A 105 13.51 -9.38 1.54
N GLY A 106 12.43 -10.13 1.75
CA GLY A 106 12.25 -10.95 2.95
C GLY A 106 12.12 -10.19 4.29
N LEU A 107 11.57 -8.97 4.30
CA LEU A 107 11.47 -8.15 5.52
C LEU A 107 10.51 -8.78 6.53
N THR A 108 11.03 -9.07 7.72
CA THR A 108 10.23 -9.62 8.82
C THR A 108 9.46 -8.52 9.54
N GLY A 109 8.20 -8.80 9.86
CA GLY A 109 7.36 -7.92 10.67
C GLY A 109 6.24 -8.68 11.35
N ILE A 110 5.23 -7.94 11.78
CA ILE A 110 4.12 -8.46 12.58
C ILE A 110 2.82 -8.29 11.81
N TYR A 111 2.07 -9.38 11.68
CA TYR A 111 0.67 -9.34 11.27
C TYR A 111 -0.21 -9.51 12.51
N LYS A 112 -1.12 -8.57 12.76
CA LYS A 112 -2.02 -8.55 13.92
C LYS A 112 -3.40 -8.98 13.45
N VAL A 113 -3.97 -9.99 14.10
CA VAL A 113 -5.35 -10.45 13.83
C VAL A 113 -5.99 -10.92 15.13
N ALA A 114 -7.13 -10.33 15.48
CA ALA A 114 -7.74 -10.51 16.80
C ALA A 114 -6.71 -10.27 17.92
N MET A 115 -6.48 -11.26 18.79
CA MET A 115 -5.47 -11.22 19.86
C MET A 115 -4.10 -11.78 19.44
N SER A 116 -3.99 -12.31 18.21
CA SER A 116 -2.78 -12.96 17.71
C SER A 116 -1.86 -11.97 16.98
N LYS A 117 -0.56 -12.24 17.03
CA LYS A 117 0.50 -11.45 16.39
C LYS A 117 1.48 -12.36 15.64
N PRO A 118 1.04 -13.17 14.65
CA PRO A 118 1.94 -14.01 13.87
C PRO A 118 3.03 -13.19 13.18
N GLN A 119 4.17 -13.85 12.96
CA GLN A 119 5.24 -13.33 12.13
C GLN A 119 4.75 -13.24 10.68
N ALA A 120 5.20 -12.20 10.01
CA ALA A 120 4.95 -12.02 8.60
C ALA A 120 6.23 -11.62 7.87
N VAL A 121 6.27 -11.93 6.57
CA VAL A 121 7.37 -11.60 5.67
C VAL A 121 6.80 -10.77 4.53
N LEU A 122 7.43 -9.62 4.28
CA LEU A 122 7.09 -8.70 3.20
C LEU A 122 8.20 -8.72 2.14
N THR A 123 7.83 -8.76 0.87
CA THR A 123 8.79 -8.78 -0.25
C THR A 123 8.21 -8.04 -1.44
N GLY A 124 9.03 -7.34 -2.21
CA GLY A 124 8.62 -6.65 -3.43
C GLY A 124 9.11 -5.20 -3.48
N THR A 125 8.35 -4.34 -4.14
CA THR A 125 8.70 -2.92 -4.31
C THR A 125 7.59 -2.00 -3.85
N LEU A 126 7.98 -0.90 -3.20
CA LEU A 126 7.05 0.08 -2.66
C LEU A 126 7.55 1.50 -2.94
N SER A 127 6.73 2.30 -3.60
CA SER A 127 6.99 3.72 -3.86
C SER A 127 5.72 4.56 -3.62
N PRO A 128 5.82 5.90 -3.60
CA PRO A 128 4.65 6.76 -3.53
C PRO A 128 3.65 6.59 -4.69
N PHE A 129 4.07 5.95 -5.79
CA PHE A 129 3.28 5.84 -7.03
C PHE A 129 2.91 4.41 -7.40
N THR A 130 3.69 3.44 -6.97
CA THR A 130 3.54 2.04 -7.31
C THR A 130 3.74 1.17 -6.09
N CYS A 131 2.93 0.13 -5.98
CA CYS A 131 3.06 -0.90 -4.98
C CYS A 131 2.94 -2.23 -5.68
N ASP A 132 3.91 -3.11 -5.44
CA ASP A 132 3.85 -4.51 -5.78
C ASP A 132 4.56 -5.27 -4.64
N LEU A 133 3.78 -5.65 -3.64
CA LEU A 133 4.27 -6.32 -2.45
C LEU A 133 3.56 -7.65 -2.27
N THR A 134 4.33 -8.67 -1.90
CA THR A 134 3.83 -9.95 -1.42
C THR A 134 4.00 -9.99 0.10
N LEU A 135 2.90 -10.24 0.79
CA LEU A 135 2.82 -10.43 2.23
C LEU A 135 2.52 -11.89 2.53
N ALA A 136 3.46 -12.60 3.15
CA ALA A 136 3.30 -13.96 3.63
C ALA A 136 3.16 -13.97 5.16
N VAL A 137 2.15 -14.66 5.68
CA VAL A 137 1.89 -14.83 7.10
C VAL A 137 1.80 -16.32 7.40
N ASP A 138 2.60 -16.80 8.35
CA ASP A 138 2.47 -18.14 8.89
C ASP A 138 1.84 -18.06 10.28
N GLY A 139 0.61 -18.55 10.41
CA GLY A 139 -0.13 -18.44 11.65
C GLY A 139 -1.12 -19.60 11.82
N MET A 140 -1.11 -20.21 13.01
CA MET A 140 -2.07 -21.25 13.39
C MET A 140 -2.12 -22.43 12.42
N GLY A 141 -0.97 -22.84 11.87
CA GLY A 141 -0.85 -23.95 10.92
C GLY A 141 -1.42 -23.66 9.52
N LYS A 142 -1.74 -22.40 9.22
CA LYS A 142 -2.19 -21.96 7.90
C LYS A 142 -1.26 -20.88 7.36
N LYS A 143 -0.85 -21.05 6.11
CA LYS A 143 -0.12 -20.03 5.36
C LYS A 143 -1.12 -19.12 4.65
N LEU A 144 -1.07 -17.84 4.96
CA LEU A 144 -1.74 -16.79 4.19
C LEU A 144 -0.69 -16.12 3.32
N THR A 145 -0.99 -15.92 2.05
CA THR A 145 -0.16 -15.12 1.16
C THR A 145 -1.05 -14.13 0.42
N MET A 146 -0.65 -12.88 0.38
CA MET A 146 -1.39 -11.81 -0.25
C MET A 146 -0.49 -11.00 -1.17
N GLN A 147 -1.03 -10.57 -2.30
CA GLN A 147 -0.43 -9.53 -3.13
C GLN A 147 -1.14 -8.21 -2.84
N LEU A 148 -0.35 -7.19 -2.53
CA LEU A 148 -0.76 -5.80 -2.39
C LEU A 148 -0.26 -5.07 -3.63
N TYR A 149 -1.16 -4.45 -4.38
CA TYR A 149 -0.76 -3.78 -5.61
C TYR A 149 -1.51 -2.49 -5.86
N SER A 150 -0.80 -1.54 -6.47
CA SER A 150 -1.41 -0.35 -7.05
C SER A 150 -0.49 0.20 -8.13
N VAL A 151 -1.09 0.66 -9.22
CA VAL A 151 -0.43 1.48 -10.23
C VAL A 151 -1.14 2.81 -10.21
N LYS A 152 -0.45 3.88 -9.80
CA LYS A 152 -0.98 5.22 -10.01
C LYS A 152 -0.89 5.50 -11.50
N VAL A 153 -2.02 5.33 -12.20
CA VAL A 153 -2.17 5.85 -13.56
C VAL A 153 -1.99 7.36 -13.41
N GLN A 154 -0.86 7.89 -13.90
CA GLN A 154 -0.78 9.33 -14.12
C GLN A 154 -1.96 9.65 -15.02
N ALA A 155 -2.86 10.53 -14.58
CA ALA A 155 -3.82 11.13 -15.48
C ALA A 155 -2.98 11.88 -16.52
N SER A 156 -2.65 11.21 -17.62
CA SER A 156 -2.37 11.87 -18.87
C SER A 156 -3.58 12.77 -19.09
N ASN A 157 -3.37 14.07 -19.28
CA ASN A 157 -4.42 15.03 -19.60
C ASN A 157 -5.24 14.50 -20.79
N SER A 158 -6.33 13.80 -20.51
CA SER A 158 -7.39 13.56 -21.46
C SER A 158 -8.28 14.78 -21.35
N ASN A 159 -7.87 15.84 -22.03
CA ASN A 159 -8.82 16.88 -22.40
C ASN A 159 -9.93 16.21 -23.20
N ASN A 160 -11.16 16.53 -22.83
CA ASN A 160 -12.39 16.10 -23.49
C ASN A 160 -12.26 16.14 -25.02
N GLU A 161 -12.44 14.98 -25.65
CA GLU A 161 -13.14 14.93 -26.94
C GLU A 161 -14.22 13.88 -26.80
N GLU A 162 -15.44 14.37 -26.55
CA GLU A 162 -16.67 13.66 -26.85
C GLU A 162 -16.58 13.20 -28.30
N THR A 163 -16.38 11.90 -28.53
CA THR A 163 -16.62 11.35 -29.87
C THR A 163 -18.12 11.14 -29.98
N GLU A 164 -18.80 12.18 -30.46
CA GLU A 164 -20.12 12.08 -31.05
C GLU A 164 -20.12 10.91 -32.06
N LEU A 165 -21.05 9.98 -31.88
CA LEU A 165 -21.35 8.98 -32.90
C LEU A 165 -21.84 9.73 -34.15
N PRO A 166 -21.25 9.56 -35.34
CA PRO A 166 -21.81 10.17 -36.54
C PRO A 166 -23.15 9.52 -36.84
N VAL A 167 -24.21 10.33 -36.72
CA VAL A 167 -25.53 10.11 -37.31
C VAL A 167 -25.33 9.99 -38.81
N ASN A 168 -25.47 8.78 -39.35
CA ASN A 168 -25.48 8.56 -40.79
C ASN A 168 -26.93 8.65 -41.27
N GLU A 169 -27.40 9.88 -41.51
CA GLU A 169 -28.55 10.11 -42.38
C GLU A 169 -28.06 10.13 -43.84
N GLY A 170 -28.60 9.19 -44.62
CA GLY A 170 -28.33 9.04 -46.04
C GLY A 170 -29.26 7.98 -46.62
N GLU A 171 -30.56 8.26 -46.62
CA GLU A 171 -31.49 7.65 -47.58
C GLU A 171 -31.17 8.21 -48.97
N ASP A 172 -30.90 7.34 -49.96
CA ASP A 172 -31.87 7.13 -51.05
C ASP A 172 -31.40 6.10 -52.10
N SER A 173 -32.25 5.07 -52.25
CA SER A 173 -32.84 4.56 -53.49
C SER A 173 -31.95 4.03 -54.64
N SER A 174 -32.05 2.71 -54.88
CA SER A 174 -32.76 2.11 -56.04
C SER A 174 -32.12 0.81 -56.55
N GLY A 175 -32.95 -0.16 -56.95
CA GLY A 175 -32.56 -1.21 -57.90
C GLY A 175 -32.81 -2.65 -57.47
N SER A 176 -33.99 -3.17 -57.80
CA SER A 176 -34.34 -4.60 -57.87
C SER A 176 -33.34 -5.42 -58.69
N THR A 177 -33.19 -6.72 -58.40
CA THR A 177 -33.64 -7.87 -59.26
C THR A 177 -33.24 -9.21 -58.62
N ASP A 178 -34.15 -10.18 -58.71
CA ASP A 178 -34.01 -11.62 -58.44
C ASP A 178 -32.79 -12.32 -59.07
N GLN A 179 -32.25 -13.37 -58.43
CA GLN A 179 -32.32 -14.80 -58.86
C GLN A 179 -31.20 -15.70 -58.29
N ASN A 180 -31.64 -16.90 -57.89
CA ASN A 180 -31.00 -18.23 -57.89
C ASN A 180 -29.74 -18.52 -57.05
N GLN A 181 -29.90 -19.41 -56.06
CA GLN A 181 -29.67 -20.86 -56.25
C GLN A 181 -30.43 -21.69 -55.21
#